data_AF-A0A1G4VGK0-F1
#
_entry.id   AF-A0A1G4VGK0-F1
#
_cell.length_a   1.000
_cell.length_b   1.000
_cell.length_c   1.000
_cell.angle_alpha   90.00
_cell.angle_beta   90.00
_cell.angle_gamma   90.00
#
_symmetry.space_group_name_H-M   'P 1'
#
loop_
_entity.id
_entity.type
_entity.pdbx_description
1 polymer ?
#
loop_
_entity_poly.entity_id
_entity_poly.type
_entity_poly.pdbx_seq_one_letter_code
_entity_poly.pdbx_strand_id
1 'polypeptide(L)' 'MKRICIYPKDVMQITGKSERQSRQIIANIKKKHNKEKHQIVTFSEFYEFMGIDENTHALKKEPQHS' A
#
# COMPACT_ATOMS: atom_id res chain seq x y z
N MET A 1 19.76 -4.36 -1.05
CA MET A 1 19.07 -3.55 -0.02
C MET A 1 17.57 -3.75 -0.14
N LYS A 2 16.87 -4.15 0.92
CA LYS A 2 15.40 -4.15 0.94
C LYS A 2 14.92 -2.74 1.30
N ARG A 3 14.05 -2.14 0.49
CA ARG A 3 13.39 -0.88 0.85
C ARG A 3 12.34 -1.16 1.91
N ILE A 4 12.44 -0.52 3.06
CA ILE A 4 11.47 -0.67 4.16
C ILE A 4 10.28 0.29 3.97
N CYS A 5 10.52 1.41 3.31
CA CYS A 5 9.60 2.54 3.19
C CYS A 5 8.93 2.54 1.81
N ILE A 6 7.66 2.93 1.78
CA ILE A 6 6.86 3.02 0.55
C ILE A 6 6.66 4.47 0.12
N TYR A 7 6.90 4.74 -1.16
CA TYR A 7 6.67 6.04 -1.79
C TYR A 7 5.47 5.98 -2.75
N PRO A 8 4.92 7.15 -3.16
CA PRO A 8 3.83 7.18 -4.13
C PRO A 8 4.14 6.39 -5.40
N LYS A 9 5.39 6.42 -5.88
CA LYS A 9 5.82 5.65 -7.06
C LYS A 9 5.70 4.14 -6.88
N ASP A 10 6.04 3.62 -5.71
CA ASP A 10 5.90 2.19 -5.41
C ASP A 10 4.42 1.80 -5.34
N VAL A 11 3.59 2.64 -4.71
CA VAL A 11 2.12 2.47 -4.68
C VAL A 11 1.53 2.48 -6.10
N MET A 12 1.99 3.37 -6.98
CA MET A 12 1.57 3.40 -8.38
C MET A 12 1.92 2.10 -9.09
N GLN A 13 3.14 1.58 -8.90
CA GLN A 13 3.58 0.33 -9.51
C GLN A 13 2.78 -0.88 -9.00
N ILE A 14 2.45 -0.92 -7.71
CA ILE A 14 1.72 -2.03 -7.10
C ILE A 14 0.23 -1.98 -7.46
N THR A 15 -0.38 -0.80 -7.47
CA THR A 15 -1.85 -0.65 -7.59
C THR A 15 -2.33 -0.22 -8.98
N GLY A 16 -1.43 0.20 -9.87
CA GLY A 16 -1.79 0.78 -11.18
C GLY A 16 -2.50 2.13 -11.11
N LYS A 17 -2.57 2.76 -9.94
CA LYS A 17 -3.30 4.03 -9.73
C LYS A 17 -2.47 5.24 -10.14
N SER A 18 -3.17 6.36 -10.33
CA SER A 18 -2.52 7.66 -10.57
C SER A 18 -1.67 8.11 -9.38
N GLU A 19 -0.72 9.02 -9.61
CA GLU A 19 0.11 9.58 -8.54
C GLU A 19 -0.73 10.29 -7.46
N ARG A 20 -1.82 10.98 -7.86
CA ARG A 20 -2.75 11.63 -6.93
C ARG A 20 -3.41 10.62 -5.99
N GLN A 21 -3.97 9.55 -6.54
CA GLN A 21 -4.59 8.48 -5.75
C GLN A 21 -3.57 7.78 -4.86
N SER A 22 -2.35 7.58 -5.35
CA SER A 22 -1.26 6.98 -4.58
C SER A 22 -0.86 7.84 -3.38
N ARG A 23 -0.79 9.17 -3.55
CA ARG A 23 -0.59 10.11 -2.44
C ARG A 23 -1.74 10.06 -1.43
N GLN A 24 -2.98 9.95 -1.90
CA GLN A 24 -4.16 9.83 -1.03
C GLN A 24 -4.14 8.53 -0.21
N ILE A 25 -3.75 7.41 -0.83
CA ILE A 25 -3.57 6.14 -0.14
C ILE A 25 -2.56 6.28 0.99
N ILE A 26 -1.37 6.84 0.70
CA ILE A 26 -0.34 7.06 1.73
C ILE A 26 -0.85 7.95 2.85
N ALA A 27 -1.58 9.02 2.52
CA ALA A 27 -2.18 9.90 3.54
C ALA A 27 -3.21 9.17 4.40
N ASN A 28 -4.03 8.29 3.82
CA ASN A 28 -5.00 7.50 4.55
C ASN A 28 -4.33 6.46 5.46
N ILE A 29 -3.25 5.82 5.01
CA ILE A 29 -2.45 4.93 5.85
C ILE A 29 -1.87 5.72 7.03
N LYS A 30 -1.26 6.90 6.78
CA LYS A 30 -0.76 7.75 7.87
C LYS A 30 -1.85 8.09 8.88
N LYS A 31 -3.05 8.44 8.41
CA LYS A 31 -4.21 8.69 9.29
C LYS A 31 -4.60 7.46 10.11
N LYS A 32 -4.67 6.27 9.51
CA LYS A 32 -5.02 5.01 10.20
C LYS A 32 -4.05 4.71 11.34
N HIS A 33 -2.75 4.97 11.13
CA HIS A 33 -1.70 4.72 12.12
C HIS A 33 -1.36 5.95 12.98
N ASN A 34 -2.17 7.01 12.96
CA ASN A 34 -1.93 8.28 13.68
C ASN A 34 -0.51 8.84 13.47
N LYS A 35 0.02 8.71 12.26
CA LYS A 35 1.37 9.15 11.93
C LYS A 35 1.46 10.65 11.66
N GLU A 36 2.58 11.22 12.07
CA GLU A 36 2.92 12.59 11.75
C GLU A 36 3.29 12.77 10.27
N LYS A 37 3.23 14.01 9.78
CA LYS A 37 3.53 14.33 8.37
C LYS A 37 4.92 13.87 7.94
N HIS A 38 5.90 13.99 8.84
CA HIS A 38 7.29 13.62 8.60
C HIS A 38 7.53 12.11 8.65
N GLN A 39 6.65 11.36 9.32
CA GLN A 39 6.78 9.90 9.41
C GLN A 39 6.43 9.25 8.09
N ILE A 40 7.19 8.20 7.76
CA ILE A 40 7.05 7.43 6.53
C ILE A 40 6.13 6.23 6.72
N VAL A 41 5.55 5.77 5.62
CA VAL A 41 4.76 4.54 5.58
C VAL A 41 5.68 3.39 5.18
N THR A 42 5.51 2.22 5.80
CA THR A 42 6.27 1.01 5.44
C THR A 42 5.48 0.12 4.48
N PHE A 43 6.15 -0.82 3.83
CA PHE A 43 5.46 -1.82 3.01
C PHE A 43 4.49 -2.67 3.82
N SER A 44 4.85 -3.03 5.06
CA SER A 44 3.98 -3.78 5.97
C SER A 44 2.68 -3.03 6.28
N GLU A 45 2.75 -1.74 6.60
CA GLU A 45 1.57 -0.90 6.85
C GLU A 45 0.70 -0.75 5.58
N PHE A 46 1.33 -0.70 4.41
CA PHE A 46 0.62 -0.68 3.15
C PHE A 46 -0.12 -2.00 2.88
N TYR A 47 0.54 -3.14 3.08
CA TYR A 47 -0.06 -4.47 2.92
C TYR A 47 -1.24 -4.67 3.90
N GLU A 48 -1.05 -4.30 5.16
CA GLU A 48 -2.10 -4.30 6.18
C GLU A 48 -3.28 -3.40 5.79
N PHE A 49 -3.01 -2.20 5.27
CA PHE A 49 -4.05 -1.28 4.83
C PHE A 49 -4.82 -1.79 3.61
N MET A 50 -4.14 -2.47 2.68
CA MET A 50 -4.75 -3.02 1.47
C MET A 50 -5.45 -4.37 1.70
N GLY A 51 -5.29 -4.98 2.88
CA GLY A 51 -5.76 -6.35 3.13
C GLY A 51 -5.06 -7.38 2.25
N ILE A 52 -3.80 -7.10 1.87
CA ILE A 52 -2.97 -8.00 1.07
C ILE A 52 -1.97 -8.63 2.03
N ASP A 53 -1.88 -9.95 2.03
CA ASP A 53 -0.84 -10.65 2.78
C ASP A 53 0.54 -10.36 2.16
N GLU A 54 1.51 -9.95 2.99
CA GLU A 54 2.88 -9.61 2.59
C GLU A 54 3.58 -10.77 1.84
N ASN A 55 3.16 -12.01 2.10
CA ASN A 55 3.67 -13.24 1.48
C ASN A 55 2.87 -13.70 0.25
N THR A 56 1.86 -12.94 -0.17
CA THR A 56 0.97 -13.39 -1.24
C THR A 56 1.58 -13.14 -2.61
N HIS A 57 2.35 -14.13 -3.05
CA HIS A 57 2.47 -14.48 -4.47
C HIS A 57 1.10 -14.98 -4.99
N ALA A 58 0.11 -14.10 -5.14
CA ALA A 58 -1.13 -14.45 -5.84
C ALA A 58 -1.41 -13.50 -7.00
N LEU A 59 -0.69 -13.76 -8.09
CA LEU A 59 -1.37 -13.89 -9.38
C LEU A 59 -2.28 -15.13 -9.31
N LYS A 60 -3.49 -15.00 -8.75
CA LYS A 60 -4.64 -15.79 -9.21
C LYS A 60 -5.86 -14.88 -9.25
N LYS A 61 -6.30 -14.63 -10.48
CA LYS A 61 -7.55 -13.97 -10.84
C LYS A 61 -8.74 -14.69 -10.18
N GLU A 62 -9.74 -13.88 -9.83
CA GLU A 62 -11.18 -14.11 -9.53
C GLU A 62 -11.85 -15.43 -10.03
N PRO A 63 -13.03 -15.88 -9.49
CA PRO A 63 -14.15 -15.01 -9.13
C PRO A 63 -14.98 -15.36 -7.88
N GLN A 64 -15.82 -14.38 -7.54
CA GLN A 64 -16.90 -14.45 -6.58
C GLN A 64 -17.93 -15.53 -6.96
N HIS A 65 -18.23 -16.43 -6.02
CA HIS A 65 -19.58 -16.97 -5.85
C HIS A 65 -19.72 -17.65 -4.49
N SER A 66 -20.66 -17.16 -3.67
CA SER A 66 -21.68 -17.93 -2.95
C SER A 66 -22.68 -16.96 -2.35
#